data_AF-A0A962QA45-F1
#
_entry.id   AF-A0A962QA45-F1
#
_cell.length_a   1.000
_cell.length_b   1.000
_cell.length_c   1.000
_cell.angle_alpha   90.00
_cell.angle_beta   90.00
_cell.angle_gamma   90.00
#
_symmetry.space_group_name_H-M   'P 1'
#
loop_
_entity.id
_entity.type
_entity.pdbx_description
1 polymer ?
#
loop_
_entity_poly.entity_id
_entity_poly.type
_entity_poly.pdbx_seq_one_letter_code
_entity_poly.pdbx_strand_id
1 'polypeptide(L)'
;MKYNLVMDLHDLFSNTEAAAHLGIGVDEFRFDGRITGIPVGQRTNQHTGQPEPLTWVYTRRMLDDYANGRFPITPTEDELRSVLSTEQAAELLGVATTAVSQRVYRGTLPSKKVGKVRLFLRWDIEQGQSIDPPDDLAPRLAGWREANGRSLASLEEPLGVSRETIRRFETGEMKTIPVVVYKRILALLEGEA
;
A
#
# COMPACT_ATOMS: atom_id res chain seq x y z
N MET A 1 3.46 18.08 -0.41
CA MET A 1 2.80 17.15 0.53
C MET A 1 2.96 15.75 -0.03
N LYS A 2 3.88 14.95 0.52
CA LYS A 2 3.94 13.52 0.24
C LYS A 2 2.77 12.89 1.01
N TYR A 3 1.78 12.36 0.29
CA TYR A 3 0.68 11.66 0.94
C TYR A 3 1.23 10.34 1.47
N ASN A 4 1.44 10.24 2.79
CA ASN A 4 1.53 8.95 3.47
C ASN A 4 0.16 8.28 3.33
N LEU A 5 -0.08 7.64 2.19
CA LEU A 5 -1.37 7.06 1.88
C LEU A 5 -1.57 5.82 2.76
N VAL A 6 -2.25 6.00 3.89
CA VAL A 6 -2.88 4.89 4.61
C VAL A 6 -4.02 4.42 3.72
N MET A 7 -3.73 3.45 2.84
CA MET A 7 -4.76 2.78 2.06
C MET A 7 -5.32 1.61 2.84
N ASP A 8 -6.65 1.45 2.80
CA ASP A 8 -7.33 0.23 3.21
C ASP A 8 -7.66 -0.61 1.97
N LEU A 9 -7.61 -1.94 2.08
CA LEU A 9 -8.06 -2.85 1.04
C LEU A 9 -9.52 -2.58 0.65
N HIS A 10 -10.34 -2.14 1.59
CA HIS A 10 -11.74 -1.78 1.37
C HIS A 10 -11.91 -0.50 0.51
N ASP A 11 -10.88 0.35 0.45
CA ASP A 11 -10.85 1.60 -0.33
C ASP A 11 -10.28 1.41 -1.76
N LEU A 12 -10.13 0.16 -2.20
CA LEU A 12 -9.75 -0.20 -3.56
C LEU A 12 -10.99 -0.64 -4.35
N PHE A 13 -11.31 0.05 -5.42
CA PHE A 13 -12.53 -0.17 -6.20
C PHE A 13 -12.20 -0.80 -7.56
N SER A 14 -12.93 -1.84 -7.94
CA SER A 14 -13.02 -2.32 -9.33
C SER A 14 -13.78 -1.32 -10.21
N ASN A 15 -13.75 -1.49 -11.54
CA ASN A 15 -14.60 -0.72 -12.45
C ASN A 15 -16.08 -0.69 -12.03
N THR A 16 -16.62 -1.84 -11.62
CA THR A 16 -18.03 -1.96 -11.23
C THR A 16 -18.30 -1.25 -9.91
N GLU A 17 -17.42 -1.42 -8.91
CA GLU A 17 -17.56 -0.74 -7.61
C GLU A 17 -17.35 0.76 -7.74
N ALA A 18 -16.42 1.21 -8.58
CA ALA A 18 -16.15 2.62 -8.83
C ALA A 18 -17.34 3.31 -9.54
N ALA A 19 -17.87 2.69 -10.60
CA ALA A 19 -19.06 3.20 -11.27
C ALA A 19 -20.26 3.29 -10.33
N ALA A 20 -20.48 2.25 -9.50
CA ALA A 20 -21.52 2.25 -8.49
C ALA A 20 -21.30 3.35 -7.42
N HIS A 21 -20.05 3.55 -6.99
CA HIS A 21 -19.67 4.59 -6.02
C HIS A 21 -19.98 6.00 -6.55
N LEU A 22 -19.75 6.23 -7.84
CA LEU A 22 -19.98 7.51 -8.52
C LEU A 22 -21.41 7.69 -9.03
N GLY A 23 -22.25 6.65 -8.97
CA GLY A 23 -23.63 6.69 -9.47
C GLY A 23 -23.74 6.78 -11.00
N ILE A 24 -22.76 6.24 -11.73
CA ILE A 24 -22.70 6.28 -13.21
C ILE A 24 -22.67 4.88 -13.82
N GLY A 25 -22.85 4.79 -15.14
CA GLY A 25 -22.82 3.51 -15.87
C GLY A 25 -21.44 2.85 -15.85
N VAL A 26 -21.38 1.52 -15.75
CA VAL A 26 -20.11 0.77 -15.74
C VAL A 26 -19.33 0.96 -17.05
N ASP A 27 -20.01 0.90 -18.19
CA ASP A 27 -19.36 1.11 -19.49
C ASP A 27 -18.93 2.57 -19.68
N GLU A 28 -19.73 3.52 -19.17
CA GLU A 28 -19.38 4.95 -19.17
C GLU A 28 -18.08 5.20 -18.39
N PHE A 29 -17.99 4.67 -17.17
CA PHE A 29 -16.78 4.81 -16.35
C PHE A 29 -15.58 4.06 -16.94
N ARG A 30 -15.78 2.83 -17.40
CA ARG A 30 -14.70 1.95 -17.90
C ARG A 30 -13.96 2.56 -19.09
N PHE A 31 -14.67 3.29 -19.95
CA PHE A 31 -14.10 3.91 -21.15
C PHE A 31 -13.85 5.41 -21.00
N ASP A 32 -13.97 5.95 -19.79
CA ASP A 32 -13.72 7.36 -19.52
C ASP A 32 -12.22 7.67 -19.54
N GLY A 33 -11.76 8.35 -20.59
CA GLY A 33 -10.37 8.75 -20.76
C GLY A 33 -9.87 9.81 -19.75
N ARG A 34 -10.73 10.32 -18.86
CA ARG A 34 -10.34 11.31 -17.84
C ARG A 34 -9.71 10.69 -16.60
N ILE A 35 -9.86 9.38 -16.40
CA ILE A 35 -9.33 8.64 -15.25
C ILE A 35 -8.62 7.37 -15.69
N THR A 36 -7.37 7.23 -15.26
CA THR A 36 -6.56 6.03 -15.48
C THR A 36 -6.48 5.26 -14.17
N GLY A 37 -6.90 3.99 -14.17
CA GLY A 37 -6.79 3.13 -12.99
C GLY A 37 -5.36 2.67 -12.70
N ILE A 38 -5.16 2.04 -11.54
CA ILE A 38 -3.96 1.25 -11.25
C ILE A 38 -4.06 -0.07 -12.03
N PRO A 39 -3.11 -0.37 -12.94
CA PRO A 39 -3.10 -1.64 -13.66
C PRO A 39 -2.66 -2.76 -12.71
N VAL A 40 -3.46 -3.82 -12.57
CA VAL A 40 -3.12 -4.95 -11.70
C VAL A 40 -3.21 -6.29 -12.43
N GLY A 41 -2.13 -7.08 -12.29
CA GLY A 41 -1.92 -8.33 -13.00
C GLY A 41 -1.70 -8.10 -14.49
N GLN A 42 -1.25 -9.12 -15.20
CA GLN A 42 -0.92 -9.00 -16.62
C GLN A 42 -1.34 -10.26 -17.38
N ARG A 43 -1.83 -10.07 -18.59
CA ARG A 43 -1.99 -11.12 -19.60
C ARG A 43 -1.44 -10.65 -20.94
N THR A 44 -1.13 -11.58 -21.83
CA THR A 44 -0.82 -11.26 -23.21
C THR A 44 -2.11 -11.03 -23.98
N ASN A 45 -2.26 -9.86 -24.59
CA ASN A 45 -3.37 -9.57 -25.48
C ASN A 45 -3.24 -10.43 -26.75
N GLN A 46 -4.28 -11.21 -27.06
CA GLN A 46 -4.25 -12.16 -28.18
C GLN A 46 -4.22 -11.50 -29.56
N HIS A 47 -4.64 -10.23 -29.67
CA HIS A 47 -4.71 -9.50 -30.94
C HIS A 47 -3.46 -8.67 -31.20
N THR A 48 -2.91 -8.04 -30.15
CA THR A 48 -1.73 -7.15 -30.29
C THR A 48 -0.42 -7.82 -29.91
N GLY A 49 -0.46 -8.96 -29.22
CA GLY A 49 0.71 -9.63 -28.64
C GLY A 49 1.33 -8.86 -27.47
N GLN A 50 0.78 -7.71 -27.09
CA GLN A 50 1.33 -6.85 -26.04
C GLN A 50 0.76 -7.21 -24.66
N PRO A 51 1.51 -6.94 -23.58
CA PRO A 51 0.97 -6.93 -22.22
C PRO A 51 -0.29 -6.07 -22.09
N GLU A 52 -1.32 -6.62 -21.46
CA GLU A 52 -2.45 -5.83 -20.98
C GLU A 52 -2.80 -6.20 -19.53
N PRO A 53 -3.27 -5.22 -18.73
CA PRO A 53 -3.63 -5.48 -17.35
C PRO A 53 -4.85 -6.40 -17.26
N LEU A 54 -4.88 -7.25 -16.24
CA LEU A 54 -6.03 -8.11 -15.97
C LEU A 54 -7.22 -7.32 -15.42
N THR A 55 -6.95 -6.28 -14.65
CA THR A 55 -7.97 -5.38 -14.11
C THR A 55 -7.39 -3.99 -13.85
N TRP A 56 -8.29 -3.03 -13.68
CA TRP A 56 -7.98 -1.67 -13.27
C TRP A 56 -8.62 -1.42 -11.92
N VAL A 57 -7.84 -0.87 -10.99
CA VAL A 57 -8.26 -0.60 -9.61
C VAL A 57 -8.17 0.90 -9.34
N TYR A 58 -9.12 1.44 -8.59
CA TYR A 58 -9.22 2.86 -8.30
C TYR A 58 -9.18 3.06 -6.79
N THR A 59 -8.41 4.03 -6.31
CA THR A 59 -8.40 4.37 -4.88
C THR A 59 -9.56 5.31 -4.56
N ARG A 60 -9.92 5.38 -3.28
CA ARG A 60 -10.91 6.35 -2.81
C ARG A 60 -10.57 7.79 -3.24
N ARG A 61 -9.30 8.20 -3.10
CA ARG A 61 -8.79 9.50 -3.55
C ARG A 61 -9.12 9.76 -5.02
N MET A 62 -8.84 8.80 -5.91
CA MET A 62 -9.09 8.95 -7.34
C MET A 62 -10.58 9.14 -7.63
N LEU A 63 -11.46 8.42 -6.92
CA LEU A 63 -12.91 8.58 -7.09
C LEU A 63 -13.41 9.91 -6.52
N ASP A 64 -12.86 10.37 -5.39
CA ASP A 64 -13.18 11.68 -4.84
C ASP A 64 -12.73 12.80 -5.80
N ASP A 65 -11.52 12.71 -6.37
CA ASP A 65 -11.05 13.67 -7.38
C ASP A 65 -11.95 13.65 -8.64
N TYR A 66 -12.43 12.47 -9.04
CA TYR A 66 -13.38 12.31 -10.16
C TYR A 66 -14.71 13.01 -9.87
N ALA A 67 -15.29 12.74 -8.70
CA ALA A 67 -16.54 13.35 -8.27
C ALA A 67 -16.44 14.88 -8.15
N ASN A 68 -15.25 15.39 -7.82
CA ASN A 68 -14.96 16.82 -7.71
C ASN A 68 -14.50 17.47 -9.04
N GLY A 69 -14.49 16.72 -10.15
CA GLY A 69 -14.12 17.25 -11.47
C GLY A 69 -12.64 17.60 -11.65
N ARG A 70 -11.74 17.00 -10.86
CA ARG A 70 -10.30 17.29 -10.86
C ARG A 70 -9.55 16.39 -11.84
N PHE A 71 -9.58 16.75 -13.12
CA PHE A 71 -8.99 15.96 -14.20
C PHE A 71 -7.66 16.57 -14.73
N PRO A 72 -6.77 15.78 -15.35
CA PRO A 72 -6.83 14.31 -15.48
C PRO A 72 -6.46 13.60 -14.18
N ILE A 73 -7.06 12.43 -13.94
CA ILE A 73 -6.80 11.63 -12.74
C ILE A 73 -5.92 10.45 -13.13
N THR A 74 -4.71 10.44 -12.57
CA THR A 74 -3.77 9.35 -12.72
C THR A 74 -3.38 8.79 -11.35
N PRO A 75 -2.96 7.52 -11.28
CA PRO A 75 -2.38 6.97 -10.07
C PRO A 75 -1.07 7.69 -9.78
N THR A 76 -0.83 7.96 -8.50
CA THR A 76 0.46 8.43 -8.00
C THR A 76 1.47 7.28 -7.98
N GLU A 77 2.78 7.59 -7.92
CA GLU A 77 3.82 6.56 -7.78
C GLU A 77 3.60 5.69 -6.54
N ASP A 78 3.16 6.30 -5.44
CA ASP A 78 2.91 5.59 -4.19
C ASP A 78 1.73 4.62 -4.33
N GLU A 79 0.64 5.01 -5.01
CA GLU A 79 -0.49 4.13 -5.29
C GLU A 79 -0.09 2.95 -6.19
N LEU A 80 0.71 3.20 -7.23
CA LEU A 80 1.23 2.16 -8.11
C LEU A 80 2.11 1.14 -7.36
N ARG A 81 2.90 1.61 -6.38
CA ARG A 81 3.77 0.75 -5.57
C ARG A 81 3.02 0.02 -4.46
N SER A 82 1.84 0.51 -4.07
CA SER A 82 1.13 0.03 -2.88
C SER A 82 0.13 -1.08 -3.18
N VAL A 83 -0.48 -1.10 -4.37
CA VAL A 83 -1.41 -2.17 -4.77
C VAL A 83 -0.67 -3.24 -5.56
N LEU A 84 -0.70 -4.47 -5.05
CA LEU A 84 0.06 -5.59 -5.62
C LEU A 84 -0.87 -6.70 -6.13
N SER A 85 -0.47 -7.33 -7.24
CA SER A 85 -1.02 -8.61 -7.70
C SER A 85 -0.52 -9.78 -6.84
N THR A 86 -1.02 -10.99 -7.10
CA THR A 86 -0.53 -12.20 -6.41
C THR A 86 0.93 -12.49 -6.76
N GLU A 87 1.33 -12.26 -8.00
CA GLU A 87 2.72 -12.42 -8.48
C GLU A 87 3.64 -11.42 -7.78
N GLN A 88 3.26 -10.14 -7.75
CA GLN A 88 4.05 -9.09 -7.09
C GLN A 88 4.14 -9.31 -5.57
N ALA A 89 3.05 -9.77 -4.94
CA ALA A 89 3.08 -10.16 -3.53
C ALA A 89 4.01 -11.35 -3.27
N ALA A 90 4.03 -12.34 -4.16
CA ALA A 90 4.91 -13.50 -4.06
C ALA A 90 6.39 -13.11 -4.19
N GLU A 91 6.70 -12.23 -5.15
CA GLU A 91 8.02 -11.64 -5.34
C GLU A 91 8.48 -10.87 -4.10
N LEU A 92 7.64 -9.98 -3.57
CA LEU A 92 7.94 -9.21 -2.37
C LEU A 92 8.17 -10.09 -1.14
N LEU A 93 7.43 -11.19 -1.03
CA LEU A 93 7.56 -12.15 0.07
C LEU A 93 8.74 -13.13 -0.11
N GLY A 94 9.34 -13.21 -1.31
CA GLY A 94 10.36 -14.20 -1.64
C GLY A 94 9.83 -15.64 -1.64
N VAL A 95 8.56 -15.85 -2.00
CA VAL A 95 7.88 -17.17 -1.97
C VAL A 95 7.16 -17.47 -3.29
N ALA A 96 6.74 -18.71 -3.48
CA ALA A 96 5.89 -19.07 -4.61
C ALA A 96 4.47 -18.49 -4.49
N THR A 97 3.81 -18.22 -5.62
CA THR A 97 2.41 -17.73 -5.67
C THR A 97 1.42 -18.68 -4.97
N THR A 98 1.69 -19.97 -4.97
CA THR A 98 0.92 -20.99 -4.22
C THR A 98 1.00 -20.78 -2.71
N ALA A 99 2.16 -20.37 -2.18
CA ALA A 99 2.34 -20.06 -0.77
C ALA A 99 1.57 -18.79 -0.37
N VAL A 100 1.53 -17.78 -1.23
CA VAL A 100 0.67 -16.59 -1.04
C VAL A 100 -0.80 -17.01 -0.92
N SER A 101 -1.26 -17.88 -1.83
CA SER A 101 -2.64 -18.39 -1.81
C SER A 101 -2.97 -19.16 -0.53
N GLN A 102 -2.01 -19.94 0.00
CA GLN A 102 -2.17 -20.64 1.28
C GLN A 102 -2.24 -19.66 2.47
N ARG A 103 -1.42 -18.60 2.49
CA ARG A 103 -1.46 -17.58 3.56
C ARG A 103 -2.80 -16.84 3.57
N VAL A 104 -3.31 -16.49 2.41
CA VAL A 104 -4.65 -15.92 2.24
C VAL A 104 -5.73 -16.86 2.75
N TYR A 105 -5.69 -18.13 2.35
CA TYR A 105 -6.65 -19.13 2.80
C TYR A 105 -6.64 -19.32 4.32
N ARG A 106 -5.45 -19.26 4.93
CA ARG A 106 -5.25 -19.34 6.39
C ARG A 106 -5.59 -18.04 7.13
N GLY A 107 -5.95 -16.97 6.42
CA GLY A 107 -6.26 -15.67 7.02
C GLY A 107 -5.04 -14.92 7.56
N THR A 108 -3.81 -15.34 7.24
CA THR A 108 -2.57 -14.71 7.72
C THR A 108 -2.03 -13.64 6.77
N LEU A 109 -2.67 -13.44 5.62
CA LEU A 109 -2.37 -12.37 4.69
C LEU A 109 -3.67 -11.72 4.21
N PRO A 110 -3.93 -10.45 4.58
CA PRO A 110 -5.08 -9.69 4.09
C PRO A 110 -5.06 -9.58 2.56
N SER A 111 -6.24 -9.67 1.95
CA SER A 111 -6.39 -9.47 0.51
C SER A 111 -7.82 -9.14 0.13
N LYS A 112 -8.00 -8.46 -1.01
CA LYS A 112 -9.31 -8.20 -1.62
C LYS A 112 -9.42 -8.92 -2.95
N LYS A 113 -10.53 -9.61 -3.21
CA LYS A 113 -10.80 -10.19 -4.54
C LYS A 113 -11.52 -9.16 -5.40
N VAL A 114 -10.94 -8.83 -6.55
CA VAL A 114 -11.51 -7.93 -7.56
C VAL A 114 -11.59 -8.68 -8.90
N GLY A 115 -12.80 -9.09 -9.26
CA GLY A 115 -13.03 -9.93 -10.44
C GLY A 115 -12.23 -11.25 -10.35
N LYS A 116 -11.33 -11.45 -11.32
CA LYS A 116 -10.42 -12.62 -11.38
C LYS A 116 -9.09 -12.40 -10.67
N VAL A 117 -8.81 -11.18 -10.22
CA VAL A 117 -7.54 -10.80 -9.59
C VAL A 117 -7.72 -10.74 -8.08
N ARG A 118 -6.65 -11.05 -7.35
CA ARG A 118 -6.57 -10.82 -5.91
C ARG A 118 -5.55 -9.71 -5.66
N LEU A 119 -5.99 -8.70 -4.93
CA LEU A 119 -5.23 -7.51 -4.57
C LEU A 119 -4.66 -7.66 -3.17
N PHE A 120 -3.46 -7.15 -3.01
CA PHE A 120 -2.76 -7.04 -1.73
C PHE A 120 -2.29 -5.61 -1.56
N LEU A 121 -2.29 -5.14 -0.32
CA LEU A 121 -1.53 -3.96 0.01
C LEU A 121 -0.12 -4.36 0.35
N ARG A 122 0.85 -3.65 -0.24
CA ARG A 122 2.25 -3.74 0.14
C ARG A 122 2.43 -3.56 1.64
N TRP A 123 1.69 -2.60 2.22
CA TRP A 123 1.70 -2.32 3.65
C TRP A 123 1.35 -3.55 4.48
N ASP A 124 0.26 -4.25 4.17
CA ASP A 124 -0.16 -5.44 4.92
C ASP A 124 0.88 -6.57 4.85
N ILE A 125 1.54 -6.71 3.70
CA ILE A 125 2.61 -7.69 3.49
C ILE A 125 3.85 -7.32 4.32
N GLU A 126 4.31 -6.08 4.22
CA GLU A 126 5.52 -5.62 4.91
C GLU A 126 5.30 -5.48 6.43
N GLN A 127 4.06 -5.26 6.87
CA GLN A 127 3.68 -5.31 8.30
C GLN A 127 3.74 -6.74 8.85
N GLY A 128 3.33 -7.72 8.05
CA GLY A 128 3.43 -9.14 8.40
C GLY A 128 4.86 -9.71 8.39
N GLN A 129 5.84 -8.96 7.86
CA GLN A 129 7.26 -9.31 7.90
C GLN A 129 7.96 -8.52 9.01
N SER A 130 8.54 -9.22 9.98
CA SER A 130 9.35 -8.58 11.02
C SER A 130 10.83 -8.82 10.78
N ILE A 131 11.64 -7.81 11.09
CA ILE A 131 13.11 -7.85 11.09
C ILE A 131 13.62 -7.61 12.51
N ASP A 132 14.78 -8.16 12.82
CA ASP A 132 15.59 -7.77 13.98
C ASP A 132 16.41 -6.54 13.59
N PRO A 133 16.04 -5.32 14.04
CA PRO A 133 16.75 -4.11 13.66
C PRO A 133 18.14 -4.04 14.32
N PRO A 134 19.09 -3.30 13.73
CA PRO A 134 20.37 -3.02 14.39
C PRO A 134 20.17 -2.40 15.78
N ASP A 135 21.01 -2.77 16.76
CA ASP A 135 20.92 -2.32 18.15
C ASP A 135 20.96 -0.79 18.30
N ASP A 136 21.59 -0.08 17.37
CA ASP A 136 21.70 1.38 17.36
C ASP A 136 20.45 2.10 16.81
N LEU A 137 19.52 1.39 16.18
CA LEU A 137 18.39 2.03 15.50
C LEU A 137 17.42 2.69 16.48
N ALA A 138 17.07 2.01 17.57
CA ALA A 138 16.19 2.54 18.61
C ALA A 138 16.76 3.82 19.26
N PRO A 139 18.02 3.84 19.77
CA PRO A 139 18.59 5.06 20.33
C PRO A 139 18.77 6.18 19.29
N ARG A 140 19.05 5.84 18.02
CA ARG A 140 19.11 6.85 16.94
C ARG A 140 17.78 7.52 16.67
N LEU A 141 16.68 6.75 16.63
CA LEU A 141 15.34 7.30 16.47
C LEU A 141 14.96 8.22 17.64
N ALA A 142 15.21 7.77 18.88
CA ALA A 142 14.91 8.55 20.08
C ALA A 142 15.71 9.88 20.09
N GLY A 143 17.02 9.81 19.80
CA GLY A 143 17.87 10.99 19.73
C GLY A 143 17.45 11.98 18.64
N TRP A 144 17.11 11.49 17.44
CA TRP A 144 16.58 12.34 16.36
C TRP A 144 15.26 12.99 16.76
N ARG A 145 14.34 12.23 17.35
CA ARG A 145 13.03 12.72 17.81
C ARG A 145 13.20 13.86 18.80
N GLU A 146 14.06 13.68 19.80
CA GLU A 146 14.34 14.68 20.84
C GLU A 146 15.04 15.92 20.29
N ALA A 147 16.06 15.73 19.44
CA ALA A 147 16.79 16.84 18.80
C ALA A 147 15.87 17.72 17.93
N ASN A 148 14.83 17.14 17.33
CA ASN A 148 13.85 17.85 16.51
C ASN A 148 12.60 18.29 17.29
N GLY A 149 12.57 18.13 18.63
CA GLY A 149 11.41 18.50 19.46
C GLY A 149 10.12 17.75 19.12
N ARG A 150 10.24 16.56 18.53
CA ARG A 150 9.10 15.73 18.09
C ARG A 150 8.56 14.92 19.27
N SER A 151 7.24 14.81 19.36
CA SER A 151 6.58 13.91 20.33
C SER A 151 6.38 12.52 19.74
N LEU A 152 6.18 11.50 20.58
CA LEU A 152 5.81 10.16 20.10
C LEU A 152 4.53 10.17 19.25
N ALA A 153 3.54 11.00 19.63
CA ALA A 153 2.30 11.17 18.87
C ALA A 153 2.57 11.72 17.45
N SER A 154 3.54 12.63 17.30
CA SER A 154 3.90 13.16 15.98
C SER A 154 4.56 12.13 15.05
N LEU A 155 4.96 10.97 15.58
CA LEU A 155 5.53 9.87 14.81
C LEU A 155 4.50 8.81 14.41
N GLU A 156 3.28 8.86 14.93
CA GLU A 156 2.26 7.84 14.64
C GLU A 156 1.89 7.79 13.15
N GLU A 157 1.66 8.96 12.56
CA GLU A 157 1.36 9.10 11.13
C GLU A 157 2.55 8.70 10.22
N PRO A 158 3.77 9.27 10.38
CA PRO A 158 4.88 8.92 9.50
C PRO A 158 5.34 7.47 9.65
N LEU A 159 5.30 6.90 10.86
CA LEU A 159 5.69 5.49 11.08
C LEU A 159 4.54 4.51 10.82
N GLY A 160 3.29 4.97 10.82
CA GLY A 160 2.11 4.14 10.62
C GLY A 160 1.87 3.14 11.76
N VAL A 161 2.34 3.46 12.96
CA VAL A 161 2.20 2.61 14.16
C VAL A 161 1.82 3.46 15.37
N SER A 162 1.20 2.85 16.37
CA SER A 162 0.79 3.57 17.57
C SER A 162 1.97 4.12 18.37
N ARG A 163 1.75 5.21 19.10
CA ARG A 163 2.72 5.80 20.04
C ARG A 163 3.24 4.79 21.06
N GLU A 164 2.39 3.83 21.44
CA GLU A 164 2.79 2.76 22.37
C GLU A 164 3.77 1.79 21.69
N THR A 165 3.51 1.41 20.44
CA THR A 165 4.46 0.63 19.64
C THR A 165 5.80 1.35 19.50
N ILE A 166 5.78 2.65 19.23
CA ILE A 166 6.99 3.47 19.09
C ILE A 166 7.74 3.52 20.42
N ARG A 167 7.04 3.77 21.54
CA ARG A 167 7.63 3.76 22.89
C ARG A 167 8.31 2.42 23.18
N ARG A 168 7.62 1.30 22.95
CA ARG A 168 8.15 -0.05 23.20
C ARG A 168 9.35 -0.38 22.32
N PHE A 169 9.42 0.18 21.11
CA PHE A 169 10.60 0.09 20.28
C PHE A 169 11.77 0.92 20.84
N GLU A 170 11.54 2.19 21.19
CA GLU A 170 12.58 3.06 21.78
C GLU A 170 13.13 2.50 23.10
N THR A 171 12.29 1.84 23.91
CA THR A 171 12.71 1.24 25.19
C THR A 171 13.35 -0.14 25.05
N GLY A 172 13.49 -0.67 23.82
CA GLY A 172 14.06 -2.00 23.57
C GLY A 172 13.17 -3.17 24.01
N GLU A 173 11.89 -2.90 24.34
CA GLU A 173 10.91 -3.94 24.69
C GLU A 173 10.48 -4.78 23.48
N MET A 174 10.68 -4.25 22.26
CA MET A 174 10.44 -4.96 21.00
C MET A 174 11.75 -5.52 20.44
N LYS A 175 11.82 -6.85 20.32
CA LYS A 175 12.94 -7.55 19.67
C LYS A 175 12.91 -7.50 18.15
N THR A 176 11.73 -7.32 17.58
CA THR A 176 11.55 -7.23 16.13
C THR A 176 10.56 -6.12 15.82
N ILE A 177 10.74 -5.49 14.67
CA ILE A 177 9.81 -4.50 14.14
C ILE A 177 9.40 -4.87 12.73
N PRO A 178 8.22 -4.44 12.28
CA PRO A 178 7.84 -4.65 10.89
C PRO A 178 8.82 -3.99 9.92
N VAL A 179 9.14 -4.65 8.81
CA VAL A 179 10.14 -4.19 7.83
C VAL A 179 9.81 -2.79 7.30
N VAL A 180 8.53 -2.47 7.15
CA VAL A 180 8.12 -1.12 6.69
C VAL A 180 8.33 -0.05 7.76
N VAL A 181 8.13 -0.38 9.03
CA VAL A 181 8.43 0.53 10.15
C VAL A 181 9.93 0.79 10.18
N TYR A 182 10.74 -0.26 10.01
CA TYR A 182 12.19 -0.15 9.85
C TYR A 182 12.59 0.82 8.72
N LYS A 183 12.04 0.64 7.50
CA LYS A 183 12.33 1.53 6.36
C LYS A 183 11.91 2.98 6.60
N ARG A 184 10.76 3.21 7.23
CA ARG A 184 10.28 4.56 7.55
C ARG A 184 11.14 5.25 8.60
N ILE A 185 11.63 4.50 9.60
CA ILE A 185 12.60 5.02 10.56
C ILE A 185 13.87 5.47 9.83
N LEU A 186 14.41 4.64 8.91
CA LEU A 186 15.58 5.03 8.11
C LEU A 186 15.31 6.30 7.28
N ALA A 187 14.19 6.38 6.58
CA ALA A 187 13.83 7.56 5.78
C ALA A 187 13.72 8.85 6.63
N LEU A 188 13.18 8.76 7.85
CA LEU A 188 13.14 9.89 8.79
C LEU A 188 14.54 10.32 9.23
N LEU A 189 15.40 9.35 9.53
CA LEU A 189 16.78 9.60 9.98
C LEU A 189 17.66 10.15 8.87
N GLU A 190 17.41 9.77 7.61
CA GLU A 190 18.13 10.24 6.42
C GLU A 190 17.61 11.60 5.91
N GLY A 191 16.50 12.10 6.45
CA GLY A 191 15.90 13.38 6.08
C GLY A 191 15.07 13.35 4.79
N GLU A 192 14.66 12.16 4.34
CA GLU A 192 13.84 11.97 3.13
C GLU A 192 12.32 12.05 3.35
N ALA A 193 11.87 12.28 4.60
CA ALA A 193 10.46 12.24 4.99
C ALA A 193 9.79 13.64 5.05
#